data_AF-A0A150LGT5-F1
#
_entry.id   AF-A0A150LGT5-F1
#
_cell.length_a   1.000
_cell.length_b   1.000
_cell.length_c   1.000
_cell.angle_alpha   90.00
_cell.angle_beta   90.00
_cell.angle_gamma   90.00
#
_symmetry.space_group_name_H-M   'P 1'
#
loop_
_entity.id
_entity.type
_entity.pdbx_description
1 polymer ?
#
loop_
_entity_poly.entity_id
_entity_poly.type
_entity_poly.pdbx_seq_one_letter_code
_entity_poly.pdbx_strand_id
1 'polypeptide(L)'
;MNELKARDTGLIALEINSIKEQTQKIFLLSSIEIGKRLVEAKQLVPHGEWGKWLEDSVDYSQRTANNLMKIYEEYGQDPLSLKGEINESQAITKLNYTQAVALLSIPSEEREDFINKHDLETMSTRELQKAIKEKKELENKLKLSEEKVEREKEEKEKLLKQFKKLEEQAGKDEEKINNLKQQLRTAESKGDEREIEQLTSSLQSAEMSLEDSKRRIETLEKQLKEKPIEVSAIVEQIPEEIQKELDALRKQVSLKNSDNIAKFKFYFESLVKGFDEVLVTLNDIEDHESSEKLKNAVRGLLYKMQEEL
;
A
#
# COMPACT_ATOMS: atom_id res chain seq x y z
N MET A 1 18.80 51.04 10.97
CA MET A 1 17.52 50.89 10.23
C MET A 1 17.79 50.82 8.71
N ASN A 2 18.67 49.91 8.25
CA ASN A 2 19.01 49.78 6.82
C ASN A 2 19.33 48.33 6.36
N GLU A 3 19.17 47.30 7.19
CA GLU A 3 19.39 45.89 6.78
C GLU A 3 18.13 45.22 6.20
N LEU A 4 16.96 45.87 6.32
CA LEU A 4 15.69 45.36 5.78
C LEU A 4 15.51 45.59 4.27
N LYS A 5 16.42 46.32 3.61
CA LYS A 5 16.28 46.69 2.19
C LYS A 5 16.88 45.68 1.20
N ALA A 6 17.55 44.63 1.67
CA ALA A 6 18.20 43.62 0.81
C ALA A 6 17.75 42.17 1.05
N ARG A 7 16.87 41.92 2.04
CA ARG A 7 16.35 40.57 2.30
C ARG A 7 15.06 40.38 1.53
N ASP A 8 15.12 39.57 0.48
CA ASP A 8 13.95 39.11 -0.24
C ASP A 8 13.15 38.12 0.62
N THR A 9 11.82 38.21 0.56
CA THR A 9 10.92 37.29 1.27
C THR A 9 11.09 35.85 0.80
N GLY A 10 11.48 35.63 -0.46
CA GLY A 10 11.79 34.30 -0.99
C GLY A 10 13.04 33.70 -0.34
N LEU A 11 14.11 34.50 -0.20
CA LEU A 11 15.34 34.07 0.48
C LEU A 11 15.08 33.68 1.95
N ILE A 12 14.31 34.48 2.69
CA ILE A 12 13.96 34.17 4.08
C ILE A 12 13.14 32.87 4.17
N ALA A 13 12.21 32.64 3.24
CA ALA A 13 11.43 31.41 3.21
C ALA A 13 12.33 30.17 2.96
N LEU A 14 13.33 30.29 2.08
CA LEU A 14 14.32 29.23 1.83
C LEU A 14 15.17 28.95 3.08
N GLU A 15 15.65 29.99 3.76
CA GLU A 15 16.41 29.86 5.03
C GLU A 15 15.57 29.13 6.09
N ILE A 16 14.31 29.52 6.28
CA ILE A 16 13.39 28.88 7.24
C ILE A 16 13.17 27.40 6.89
N ASN A 17 12.94 27.07 5.62
CA ASN A 17 12.71 25.70 5.19
C ASN A 17 13.97 24.83 5.36
N SER A 18 15.16 25.36 5.07
CA SER A 18 16.43 24.67 5.31
C SER A 18 16.64 24.35 6.80
N ILE A 19 16.40 25.30 7.70
CA ILE A 19 16.48 25.08 9.15
C ILE A 19 15.48 24.01 9.59
N LYS A 20 14.26 24.05 9.04
CA LYS A 20 13.21 23.07 9.36
C LYS A 20 13.62 21.66 8.94
N GLU A 21 14.13 21.46 7.73
CA GLU A 21 14.60 20.16 7.23
C GLU A 21 15.76 19.62 8.07
N GLN A 22 16.76 20.45 8.35
CA GLN A 22 17.90 20.06 9.20
C GLN A 22 17.45 19.64 10.60
N THR A 23 16.55 20.42 11.22
CA THR A 23 16.02 20.12 12.55
C THR A 23 15.24 18.80 12.54
N GLN A 24 14.42 18.55 11.52
CA GLN A 24 13.67 17.30 11.39
C GLN A 24 14.59 16.09 11.26
N LYS A 25 15.68 16.21 10.48
CA LYS A 25 16.67 15.14 10.32
C LYS A 25 17.38 14.83 11.63
N ILE A 26 17.85 15.86 12.34
CA ILE A 26 18.49 15.71 13.66
C ILE A 26 17.52 15.04 14.63
N PHE A 27 16.26 15.47 14.63
CA PHE A 27 15.25 14.90 15.52
C PHE A 27 14.96 13.43 15.23
N LEU A 28 14.88 13.02 13.97
CA LEU A 28 14.70 11.60 13.60
C LEU A 28 15.91 10.75 14.05
N LEU A 29 17.13 11.19 13.76
CA LEU A 29 18.35 10.48 14.19
C LEU A 29 18.45 10.36 15.72
N SER A 30 18.13 11.46 16.43
CA SER A 30 18.08 11.45 17.89
C SER A 30 17.02 10.48 18.41
N SER A 31 15.86 10.41 17.74
CA SER A 31 14.78 9.50 18.10
C SER A 31 15.19 8.03 17.93
N ILE A 32 15.96 7.70 16.88
CA ILE A 32 16.51 6.36 16.66
C ILE A 32 17.49 6.00 17.78
N GLU A 33 18.42 6.89 18.13
CA GLU A 33 19.39 6.61 19.20
C GLU A 33 18.70 6.46 20.57
N ILE A 34 17.69 7.29 20.86
CA ILE A 34 16.87 7.11 22.08
C ILE A 34 16.16 5.76 22.04
N GLY A 35 15.57 5.37 20.91
CA GLY A 35 14.94 4.07 20.71
C GLY A 35 15.88 2.91 20.99
N LYS A 36 17.14 3.00 20.55
CA LYS A 36 18.20 2.03 20.84
C LYS A 36 18.43 1.87 22.34
N ARG A 37 18.63 2.99 23.05
CA ARG A 37 18.84 2.97 24.52
C ARG A 37 17.62 2.45 25.28
N LEU A 38 16.42 2.71 24.78
CA LEU A 38 15.18 2.18 25.36
C LEU A 38 15.08 0.65 25.17
N VAL A 39 15.49 0.11 24.02
CA VAL A 39 15.59 -1.34 23.81
C VAL A 39 16.59 -1.96 24.79
N GLU A 40 17.77 -1.37 24.94
CA GLU A 40 18.80 -1.81 25.90
C GLU A 40 18.27 -1.76 27.35
N ALA A 41 17.67 -0.64 27.76
CA ALA A 41 17.12 -0.47 29.10
C ALA A 41 15.99 -1.48 29.40
N LYS A 42 15.13 -1.78 28.41
CA LYS A 42 14.02 -2.73 28.60
C LYS A 42 14.49 -4.15 28.91
N GLN A 43 15.71 -4.53 28.51
CA GLN A 43 16.31 -5.82 28.86
C GLN A 43 16.83 -5.87 30.31
N LEU A 44 17.15 -4.71 30.89
CA LEU A 44 17.72 -4.58 32.22
C LEU A 44 16.66 -4.30 33.29
N VAL A 45 15.55 -3.65 32.92
CA VAL A 45 14.46 -3.30 33.84
C VAL A 45 13.65 -4.56 34.20
N PRO A 46 13.39 -4.84 35.49
CA PRO A 46 12.58 -5.97 35.91
C PRO A 46 11.18 -5.98 35.29
N HIS A 47 10.64 -7.18 35.07
CA HIS A 47 9.27 -7.35 34.57
C HIS A 47 8.27 -6.63 35.49
N GLY A 48 7.38 -5.83 34.89
CA GLY A 48 6.35 -5.06 35.61
C GLY A 48 6.75 -3.62 35.97
N GLU A 49 8.05 -3.31 36.05
CA GLU A 49 8.54 -1.98 36.47
C GLU A 49 8.79 -1.02 35.29
N TRP A 50 8.67 -1.50 34.04
CA TRP A 50 8.97 -0.72 32.84
C TRP A 50 8.21 0.60 32.75
N GLY A 51 6.91 0.59 33.04
CA GLY A 51 6.08 1.80 32.96
C GLY A 51 6.51 2.88 33.94
N LYS A 52 6.83 2.47 35.18
CA LYS A 52 7.29 3.37 36.24
C LYS A 52 8.69 3.91 35.95
N TRP A 53 9.60 3.03 35.50
CA TRP A 53 10.95 3.43 35.12
C TRP A 53 10.94 4.50 34.01
N LEU A 54 10.06 4.36 33.01
CA LEU A 54 9.91 5.35 31.95
C LEU A 54 9.48 6.73 32.44
N GLU A 55 8.53 6.77 33.38
CA GLU A 55 8.03 8.01 33.98
C GLU A 55 9.10 8.66 34.87
N ASP A 56 9.69 7.88 35.78
CA ASP A 56 10.61 8.40 36.80
C ASP A 56 12.01 8.75 36.25
N SER A 57 12.51 8.00 35.25
CA SER A 57 13.92 8.09 34.82
C SER A 57 14.13 8.91 33.55
N VAL A 58 13.15 8.93 32.64
CA VAL A 58 13.29 9.53 31.30
C VAL A 58 12.09 10.36 30.84
N ASP A 59 11.08 10.55 31.70
CA ASP A 59 9.87 11.34 31.45
C ASP A 59 9.15 10.97 30.14
N TYR A 60 9.02 9.66 29.88
CA TYR A 60 8.32 9.15 28.70
C TYR A 60 7.05 8.39 29.05
N SER A 61 6.00 8.64 28.25
CA SER A 61 4.87 7.72 28.20
C SER A 61 5.27 6.39 27.57
N GLN A 62 4.62 5.30 27.98
CA GLN A 62 4.82 3.99 27.34
C GLN A 62 4.60 4.03 25.82
N ARG A 63 3.63 4.82 25.35
CA ARG A 63 3.34 4.98 23.91
C ARG A 63 4.52 5.62 23.18
N THR A 64 5.07 6.70 23.72
CA THR A 64 6.23 7.39 23.14
C THR A 64 7.44 6.48 23.10
N ALA A 65 7.75 5.83 24.22
CA ALA A 65 8.88 4.91 24.32
C ALA A 65 8.74 3.75 23.31
N ASN A 66 7.57 3.12 23.22
CA ASN A 66 7.34 2.05 22.26
C ASN A 66 7.47 2.52 20.81
N ASN A 67 7.04 3.73 20.46
CA ASN A 67 7.23 4.28 19.12
C ASN A 67 8.72 4.48 18.81
N LEU A 68 9.48 5.09 19.73
CA LEU A 68 10.93 5.31 19.57
C LEU A 68 11.68 3.98 19.40
N MET A 69 11.37 2.99 20.22
CA MET A 69 11.93 1.64 20.12
C MET A 69 11.66 1.01 18.75
N LYS A 70 10.41 1.07 18.27
CA LYS A 70 10.04 0.54 16.95
C LYS A 70 10.75 1.26 15.80
N ILE A 71 10.88 2.58 15.87
CA ILE A 71 11.64 3.34 14.86
C ILE A 71 13.09 2.83 14.82
N TYR A 72 13.71 2.57 15.96
CA TYR A 72 15.05 1.99 16.00
C TYR A 72 15.11 0.56 15.46
N GLU A 73 14.17 -0.30 15.83
CA GLU A 73 14.10 -1.69 15.35
C GLU A 73 13.94 -1.76 13.83
N GLU A 74 13.16 -0.85 13.24
CA GLU A 74 12.80 -0.86 11.82
C GLU A 74 13.76 -0.05 10.95
N TYR A 75 14.32 1.04 11.47
CA TYR A 75 15.13 2.01 10.70
C TYR A 75 16.56 2.20 11.22
N GLY A 76 16.87 1.73 12.43
CA GLY A 76 18.15 1.97 13.10
C GLY A 76 19.11 0.77 13.17
N GLN A 77 18.71 -0.39 12.64
CA GLN A 77 19.54 -1.62 12.65
C GLN A 77 20.61 -1.63 11.56
N ASP A 78 20.47 -0.80 10.52
CA ASP A 78 21.45 -0.69 9.44
C ASP A 78 22.56 0.33 9.80
N PRO A 79 23.82 -0.11 9.95
CA PRO A 79 24.95 0.76 10.29
C PRO A 79 25.26 1.83 9.22
N LEU A 80 24.89 1.61 7.95
CA LEU A 80 25.09 2.58 6.87
C LEU A 80 24.07 3.72 6.95
N SER A 81 22.80 3.41 7.25
CA SER A 81 21.74 4.40 7.47
C SER A 81 22.05 5.42 8.58
N LEU A 82 22.83 5.04 9.60
CA LEU A 82 23.22 5.92 10.72
C LEU A 82 24.41 6.84 10.42
N LYS A 83 25.26 6.50 9.45
CA LYS A 83 26.46 7.28 9.09
C LYS A 83 26.21 8.35 8.03
N GLY A 84 25.02 8.38 7.43
CA GLY A 84 24.73 9.27 6.32
C GLY A 84 25.49 8.92 5.03
N GLU A 85 26.15 7.77 4.99
CA GLU A 85 26.75 7.22 3.77
C GLU A 85 25.68 6.42 3.05
N ILE A 86 25.25 7.02 1.94
CA ILE A 86 24.24 6.55 1.01
C ILE A 86 24.56 5.11 0.63
N ASN A 87 23.65 4.17 0.91
CA ASN A 87 23.16 3.15 -0.03
C ASN A 87 22.02 2.33 0.61
N GLU A 88 21.02 2.04 -0.21
CA GLU A 88 19.79 1.23 0.02
C GLU A 88 18.63 1.81 0.84
N SER A 89 18.81 2.89 1.60
CA SER A 89 17.64 3.67 2.09
C SER A 89 17.77 5.17 1.89
N GLN A 90 17.79 5.57 0.62
CA GLN A 90 17.50 6.97 0.27
C GLN A 90 16.09 7.40 0.73
N ALA A 91 15.23 6.43 1.06
CA ALA A 91 13.89 6.67 1.59
C ALA A 91 13.91 7.24 3.01
N ILE A 92 14.74 6.73 3.93
CA ILE A 92 14.75 7.16 5.35
C ILE A 92 15.34 8.56 5.53
N THR A 93 16.35 8.93 4.73
CA THR A 93 16.97 10.27 4.80
C THR A 93 16.01 11.40 4.44
N LYS A 94 14.88 11.07 3.79
CA LYS A 94 13.83 11.99 3.34
C LYS A 94 12.65 12.10 4.31
N LEU A 95 12.63 11.29 5.37
CA LEU A 95 11.52 11.28 6.33
C LEU A 95 11.76 12.22 7.51
N ASN A 96 10.69 12.84 8.00
CA ASN A 96 10.65 13.37 9.36
C ASN A 96 10.14 12.33 10.36
N TYR A 97 10.39 12.53 11.65
CA TYR A 97 9.96 11.62 12.73
C TYR A 97 8.47 11.23 12.63
N THR A 98 7.60 12.21 12.39
CA THR A 98 6.16 11.94 12.40
C THR A 98 5.73 11.12 11.19
N GLN A 99 6.39 11.30 10.04
CA GLN A 99 6.21 10.44 8.87
C GLN A 99 6.74 9.03 9.13
N ALA A 100 7.91 8.89 9.76
CA ALA A 100 8.46 7.58 10.15
C ALA A 100 7.50 6.82 11.07
N VAL A 101 6.94 7.49 12.10
CA VAL A 101 5.92 6.90 12.98
C VAL A 101 4.65 6.53 12.21
N ALA A 102 4.22 7.35 11.24
CA ALA A 102 3.04 7.03 10.44
C ALA A 102 3.25 5.77 9.59
N LEU A 103 4.43 5.61 8.98
CA LEU A 103 4.80 4.46 8.16
C LEU A 103 4.91 3.14 8.94
N LEU A 104 5.13 3.18 10.27
CA LEU A 104 5.04 1.98 11.11
C LEU A 104 3.65 1.32 11.06
N SER A 105 2.62 2.04 10.62
CA SER A 105 1.28 1.50 10.43
C SER A 105 1.15 0.63 9.18
N ILE A 106 2.13 0.66 8.28
CA ILE A 106 2.25 -0.17 7.08
C ILE A 106 3.22 -1.33 7.38
N PRO A 107 2.94 -2.56 6.90
CA PRO A 107 3.89 -3.68 6.97
C PRO A 107 5.24 -3.34 6.34
N SER A 108 6.36 -3.81 6.91
CA SER A 108 7.71 -3.44 6.45
C SER A 108 7.92 -3.68 4.95
N GLU A 109 7.44 -4.81 4.44
CA GLU A 109 7.57 -5.24 3.04
C GLU A 109 6.91 -4.24 2.06
N GLU A 110 5.88 -3.53 2.49
CA GLU A 110 5.11 -2.61 1.65
C GLU A 110 5.51 -1.14 1.82
N ARG A 111 6.38 -0.82 2.80
CA ARG A 111 6.76 0.56 3.10
C ARG A 111 7.57 1.17 1.96
N GLU A 112 8.51 0.41 1.39
CA GLU A 112 9.36 0.90 0.30
C GLU A 112 8.52 1.22 -0.95
N ASP A 113 7.63 0.32 -1.35
CA ASP A 113 6.67 0.55 -2.42
C ASP A 113 5.77 1.76 -2.15
N PHE A 114 5.34 1.94 -0.90
CA PHE A 114 4.52 3.08 -0.51
C PHE A 114 5.31 4.40 -0.60
N ILE A 115 6.57 4.41 -0.16
CA ILE A 115 7.46 5.58 -0.26
C ILE A 115 7.78 5.90 -1.72
N ASN A 116 7.96 4.89 -2.58
CA ASN A 116 8.23 5.11 -4.00
C ASN A 116 7.00 5.62 -4.77
N LYS A 117 5.80 5.21 -4.38
CA LYS A 117 4.53 5.67 -4.99
C LYS A 117 4.10 7.05 -4.54
N HIS A 118 4.52 7.49 -3.35
CA HIS A 118 4.11 8.76 -2.75
C HIS A 118 5.29 9.72 -2.55
N ASP A 119 5.16 10.95 -3.02
CA ASP A 119 6.17 12.00 -2.83
C ASP A 119 6.16 12.53 -1.38
N LEU A 120 6.82 11.82 -0.47
CA LEU A 120 6.82 12.12 0.97
C LEU A 120 7.55 13.42 1.33
N GLU A 121 8.40 13.95 0.44
CA GLU A 121 9.10 15.23 0.65
C GLU A 121 8.11 16.41 0.60
N THR A 122 7.09 16.30 -0.26
CA THR A 122 6.08 17.35 -0.45
C THR A 122 4.81 17.11 0.36
N MET A 123 4.50 15.86 0.70
CA MET A 123 3.31 15.51 1.47
C MET A 123 3.43 15.92 2.94
N SER A 124 2.41 16.63 3.42
CA SER A 124 2.26 16.89 4.85
C SER A 124 1.98 15.58 5.60
N THR A 125 2.33 15.55 6.89
CA THR A 125 2.03 14.40 7.77
C THR A 125 0.53 14.04 7.77
N ARG A 126 -0.35 15.03 7.63
CA ARG A 126 -1.81 14.82 7.59
C ARG A 126 -2.24 14.14 6.30
N GLU A 127 -1.68 14.52 5.16
CA GLU A 127 -1.94 13.87 3.88
C GLU A 127 -1.39 12.44 3.86
N LEU A 128 -0.21 12.22 4.44
CA LEU A 128 0.35 10.88 4.62
C LEU A 128 -0.59 9.99 5.45
N GLN A 129 -1.07 10.48 6.60
CA GLN A 129 -2.03 9.74 7.42
C GLN A 129 -3.34 9.44 6.68
N LYS A 130 -3.81 10.38 5.85
CA LYS A 130 -5.00 10.18 5.02
C LYS A 130 -4.77 9.09 3.97
N ALA A 131 -3.64 9.12 3.25
CA ALA A 131 -3.28 8.12 2.26
C ALA A 131 -3.14 6.71 2.89
N ILE A 132 -2.52 6.60 4.07
CA ILE A 132 -2.43 5.34 4.81
C ILE A 132 -3.81 4.82 5.20
N LYS A 133 -4.70 5.70 5.65
CA LYS A 133 -6.07 5.34 6.03
C LYS A 133 -6.88 4.86 4.83
N GLU A 134 -6.79 5.57 3.70
CA GLU A 134 -7.48 5.21 2.46
C GLU A 134 -6.99 3.86 1.93
N LYS A 135 -5.67 3.61 1.92
CA LYS A 135 -5.09 2.30 1.58
C LYS A 135 -5.69 1.18 2.44
N LYS A 136 -5.70 1.35 3.76
CA LYS A 136 -6.28 0.36 4.68
C LYS A 136 -7.77 0.14 4.47
N GLU A 137 -8.53 1.20 4.19
CA GLU A 137 -9.96 1.09 3.89
C GLU A 137 -10.21 0.34 2.58
N LEU A 138 -9.39 0.58 1.55
CA LEU A 138 -9.44 -0.13 0.28
C LEU A 138 -9.07 -1.61 0.45
N GLU A 139 -8.01 -1.92 1.18
CA GLU A 139 -7.62 -3.31 1.50
C GLU A 139 -8.72 -4.05 2.26
N ASN A 140 -9.33 -3.42 3.26
CA ASN A 140 -10.43 -4.01 4.00
C ASN A 140 -11.66 -4.24 3.10
N LYS A 141 -11.98 -3.30 2.20
CA LYS A 141 -13.07 -3.47 1.23
C LYS A 141 -12.77 -4.59 0.25
N LEU A 142 -11.53 -4.68 -0.24
CA LEU A 142 -11.09 -5.73 -1.16
C LEU A 142 -11.23 -7.09 -0.49
N LYS A 143 -10.71 -7.25 0.72
CA LYS A 143 -10.82 -8.49 1.49
C LYS A 143 -12.28 -8.89 1.75
N LEU A 144 -13.12 -7.94 2.15
CA LEU A 144 -14.56 -8.20 2.34
C LEU A 144 -15.25 -8.61 1.03
N SER A 145 -14.81 -8.07 -0.11
CA SER A 145 -15.31 -8.43 -1.43
C SER A 145 -14.86 -9.84 -1.82
N GLU A 146 -13.58 -10.16 -1.64
CA GLU A 146 -13.03 -11.51 -1.88
C GLU A 146 -13.73 -12.57 -1.02
N GLU A 147 -13.96 -12.28 0.26
CA GLU A 147 -14.71 -13.15 1.18
C GLU A 147 -16.18 -13.33 0.76
N LYS A 148 -16.80 -12.33 0.11
CA LYS A 148 -18.16 -12.48 -0.45
C LYS A 148 -18.14 -13.36 -1.69
N VAL A 149 -17.20 -13.12 -2.61
CA VAL A 149 -17.05 -13.90 -3.84
C VAL A 149 -16.79 -15.36 -3.53
N GLU A 150 -15.90 -15.67 -2.57
CA GLU A 150 -15.62 -17.06 -2.21
C GLU A 150 -16.84 -17.72 -1.56
N ARG A 151 -17.59 -17.02 -0.70
CA ARG A 151 -18.84 -17.55 -0.13
C ARG A 151 -19.89 -17.82 -1.21
N GLU A 152 -20.08 -16.92 -2.16
CA GLU A 152 -21.02 -17.11 -3.27
C GLU A 152 -20.62 -18.29 -4.17
N LYS A 153 -19.32 -18.45 -4.41
CA LYS A 153 -18.77 -19.58 -5.15
C LYS A 153 -19.00 -20.91 -4.42
N GLU A 154 -18.75 -20.96 -3.12
CA GLU A 154 -19.05 -22.14 -2.30
C GLU A 154 -20.54 -22.49 -2.28
N GLU A 155 -21.41 -21.49 -2.14
CA GLU A 155 -22.86 -21.68 -2.20
C GLU A 155 -23.30 -22.24 -3.55
N LYS A 156 -22.77 -21.68 -4.65
CA LYS A 156 -23.05 -22.16 -6.01
C LYS A 156 -22.55 -23.58 -6.22
N GLU A 157 -21.36 -23.93 -5.72
CA GLU A 157 -20.83 -25.28 -5.82
C GLU A 157 -21.71 -26.28 -5.06
N LYS A 158 -22.18 -25.92 -3.86
CA LYS A 158 -23.14 -26.73 -3.10
C LYS A 158 -24.45 -26.90 -3.87
N LEU A 159 -24.95 -25.84 -4.50
CA LEU A 159 -26.17 -25.87 -5.30
C LEU A 159 -26.02 -26.75 -6.55
N LEU A 160 -24.88 -26.66 -7.26
CA LEU A 160 -24.55 -27.52 -8.40
C LEU A 160 -24.42 -29.00 -7.99
N LYS A 161 -23.85 -29.29 -6.82
CA LYS A 161 -23.79 -30.65 -6.27
C LYS A 161 -25.18 -31.20 -5.96
N GLN A 162 -26.08 -30.38 -5.42
CA GLN A 162 -27.48 -30.77 -5.19
C GLN A 162 -28.23 -30.99 -6.51
N PHE A 163 -28.03 -30.10 -7.47
CA PHE A 163 -28.61 -30.20 -8.81
C PHE A 163 -28.23 -31.52 -9.50
N LYS A 164 -26.93 -31.84 -9.56
CA LYS A 164 -26.45 -33.09 -10.17
C LYS A 164 -27.00 -34.35 -9.49
N LYS A 165 -27.12 -34.34 -8.16
CA LYS A 165 -27.70 -35.48 -7.41
C LYS A 165 -29.17 -35.69 -7.74
N LEU A 166 -29.94 -34.61 -7.87
CA LEU A 166 -31.35 -34.68 -8.24
C LEU A 166 -31.53 -35.12 -9.69
N GLU A 167 -30.67 -34.66 -10.60
CA GLU A 167 -30.65 -35.08 -12.00
C GLU A 167 -30.36 -36.60 -12.12
N GLU A 168 -29.36 -37.10 -11.39
CA GLU A 168 -29.07 -38.53 -11.34
C GLU A 168 -30.22 -39.35 -10.75
N GLN A 169 -30.87 -38.83 -9.70
CA GLN A 169 -32.03 -39.48 -9.09
C GLN A 169 -33.24 -39.52 -10.04
N ALA A 170 -33.51 -38.41 -10.74
CA ALA A 170 -34.56 -38.34 -11.74
C ALA A 170 -34.32 -39.34 -12.89
N GLY A 171 -33.07 -39.48 -13.36
CA GLY A 171 -32.71 -40.50 -14.35
C GLY A 171 -32.97 -41.93 -13.86
N LYS A 172 -32.59 -42.25 -12.62
CA LYS A 172 -32.86 -43.57 -12.01
C LYS A 172 -34.36 -43.85 -11.86
N ASP A 173 -35.15 -42.85 -11.48
CA ASP A 173 -36.59 -43.03 -11.33
C ASP A 173 -37.29 -43.17 -12.69
N GLU A 174 -36.79 -42.51 -13.74
CA GLU A 174 -37.25 -42.69 -15.12
C GLU A 174 -36.95 -44.11 -15.65
N GLU A 175 -35.77 -44.66 -15.37
CA GLU A 175 -35.43 -46.07 -15.68
C GLU A 175 -36.36 -47.06 -14.95
N LYS A 176 -36.61 -46.83 -13.64
CA LYS A 176 -37.55 -47.66 -12.87
C LYS A 176 -38.96 -47.61 -13.42
N ILE A 177 -39.46 -46.42 -13.77
CA ILE A 177 -40.79 -46.25 -14.37
C ILE A 177 -40.88 -47.04 -15.68
N ASN A 178 -39.85 -46.98 -16.53
CA ASN A 178 -39.81 -47.76 -17.77
C ASN A 178 -39.83 -49.27 -17.52
N ASN A 179 -39.08 -49.76 -16.54
CA ASN A 179 -39.08 -51.18 -16.17
C ASN A 179 -40.44 -51.62 -15.60
N LEU A 180 -41.02 -50.84 -14.68
CA LEU A 180 -42.36 -51.09 -14.14
C LEU A 180 -43.44 -51.09 -15.24
N LYS A 181 -43.36 -50.18 -16.21
CA LYS A 181 -44.25 -50.17 -17.38
C LYS A 181 -44.12 -51.44 -18.22
N GLN A 182 -42.89 -51.94 -18.40
CA GLN A 182 -42.65 -53.19 -19.13
C GLN A 182 -43.20 -54.40 -18.36
N GLN A 183 -42.97 -54.48 -17.06
CA GLN A 183 -43.50 -55.55 -16.19
C GLN A 183 -45.03 -55.54 -16.18
N LEU A 184 -45.63 -54.36 -16.08
CA LEU A 184 -47.09 -54.20 -16.08
C LEU A 184 -47.72 -54.72 -17.38
N ARG A 185 -47.14 -54.42 -18.55
CA ARG A 185 -47.58 -54.99 -19.84
C ARG A 185 -47.50 -56.53 -19.87
N THR A 186 -46.46 -57.10 -19.24
CA THR A 186 -46.32 -58.57 -19.17
C THR A 186 -47.31 -59.20 -18.20
N ALA A 187 -47.65 -58.53 -17.11
CA ALA A 187 -48.67 -58.98 -16.15
C ALA A 187 -50.09 -58.88 -16.74
N GLU A 188 -50.39 -57.79 -17.45
CA GLU A 188 -51.63 -57.61 -18.23
C GLU A 188 -51.84 -58.73 -19.24
N SER A 189 -50.77 -59.15 -19.92
CA SER A 189 -50.81 -60.26 -20.90
C SER A 189 -51.04 -61.63 -20.26
N LYS A 190 -50.72 -61.80 -18.98
CA LYS A 190 -50.90 -63.04 -18.21
C LYS A 190 -52.21 -63.08 -17.43
N GLY A 191 -52.90 -61.94 -17.28
CA GLY A 191 -54.18 -61.84 -16.58
C GLY A 191 -54.11 -61.95 -15.05
N ASP A 192 -52.96 -61.63 -14.43
CA ASP A 192 -52.79 -61.65 -12.98
C ASP A 192 -53.21 -60.30 -12.36
N GLU A 193 -54.49 -60.17 -12.01
CA GLU A 193 -55.07 -58.92 -11.45
C GLU A 193 -54.34 -58.40 -10.20
N ARG A 194 -53.80 -59.29 -9.36
CA ARG A 194 -53.09 -58.87 -8.13
C ARG A 194 -51.73 -58.25 -8.43
N GLU A 195 -51.00 -58.84 -9.38
CA GLU A 195 -49.69 -58.32 -9.80
C GLU A 195 -49.85 -56.97 -10.52
N ILE A 196 -50.91 -56.82 -11.32
CA ILE A 196 -51.27 -55.55 -11.99
C ILE A 196 -51.55 -54.44 -10.97
N GLU A 197 -52.34 -54.70 -9.93
CA GLU A 197 -52.70 -53.68 -8.92
C GLU A 197 -51.48 -53.22 -8.09
N GLN A 198 -50.58 -54.15 -7.75
CA GLN A 198 -49.32 -53.85 -7.06
C GLN A 198 -48.34 -53.06 -7.93
N LEU A 199 -48.16 -53.46 -9.19
CA LEU A 199 -47.30 -52.75 -10.15
C LEU A 199 -47.84 -51.35 -10.46
N THR A 200 -49.16 -51.20 -10.58
CA THR A 200 -49.82 -49.90 -10.81
C THR A 200 -49.57 -48.95 -9.64
N SER A 201 -49.75 -49.42 -8.41
CA SER A 201 -49.49 -48.61 -7.20
C SER A 201 -48.02 -48.20 -7.09
N SER A 202 -47.11 -49.13 -7.40
CA SER A 202 -45.66 -48.87 -7.38
C SER A 202 -45.25 -47.88 -8.47
N LEU A 203 -45.83 -47.99 -9.67
CA LEU A 203 -45.61 -47.07 -10.78
C LEU A 203 -46.12 -45.66 -10.46
N GLN A 204 -47.31 -45.54 -9.87
CA GLN A 204 -47.85 -44.24 -9.44
C GLN A 204 -46.94 -43.57 -8.40
N SER A 205 -46.40 -44.33 -7.45
CA SER A 205 -45.47 -43.80 -6.44
C SER A 205 -44.14 -43.33 -7.06
N ALA A 206 -43.62 -44.06 -8.06
CA ALA A 206 -42.39 -43.70 -8.76
C ALA A 206 -42.59 -42.47 -9.67
N GLU A 207 -43.73 -42.37 -10.35
CA GLU A 207 -44.09 -41.19 -11.16
C GLU A 207 -44.24 -39.93 -10.30
N MET A 208 -44.79 -40.04 -9.09
CA MET A 208 -44.87 -38.94 -8.13
C MET A 208 -43.48 -38.47 -7.66
N SER A 209 -42.58 -39.42 -7.37
CA SER A 209 -41.18 -39.11 -7.02
C SER A 209 -40.42 -38.41 -8.15
N LEU A 210 -40.64 -38.83 -9.40
CA LEU A 210 -40.03 -38.21 -10.58
C LEU A 210 -40.53 -36.78 -10.79
N GLU A 211 -41.84 -36.55 -10.66
CA GLU A 211 -42.45 -35.23 -10.76
C GLU A 211 -41.90 -34.27 -9.68
N ASP A 212 -41.81 -34.72 -8.43
CA ASP A 212 -41.23 -33.92 -7.35
C ASP A 212 -39.75 -33.59 -7.60
N SER A 213 -38.99 -34.56 -8.12
CA SER A 213 -37.58 -34.36 -8.49
C SER A 213 -37.43 -33.35 -9.62
N LYS A 214 -38.27 -33.43 -10.67
CA LYS A 214 -38.29 -32.47 -11.79
C LYS A 214 -38.64 -31.06 -11.35
N ARG A 215 -39.65 -30.91 -10.49
CA ARG A 215 -40.00 -29.60 -9.88
C ARG A 215 -38.83 -29.03 -9.10
N ARG A 216 -38.13 -29.88 -8.31
CA ARG A 216 -36.99 -29.42 -7.54
C ARG A 216 -35.82 -29.00 -8.42
N ILE A 217 -35.54 -29.75 -9.49
CA ILE A 217 -34.56 -29.39 -10.53
C ILE A 217 -34.89 -28.01 -11.12
N GLU A 218 -36.13 -27.79 -11.56
CA GLU A 218 -36.56 -26.50 -12.13
C GLU A 218 -36.37 -25.32 -11.15
N THR A 219 -36.71 -25.51 -9.87
CA THR A 219 -36.47 -24.47 -8.85
C THR A 219 -34.99 -24.17 -8.64
N LEU A 220 -34.12 -25.20 -8.69
CA LEU A 220 -32.68 -25.05 -8.56
C LEU A 220 -32.05 -24.41 -9.80
N GLU A 221 -32.52 -24.74 -11.00
CA GLU A 221 -32.11 -24.06 -12.24
C GLU A 221 -32.45 -22.58 -12.20
N LYS A 222 -33.64 -22.24 -11.70
CA LYS A 222 -34.05 -20.84 -11.52
C LYS A 222 -33.13 -20.13 -10.54
N GLN A 223 -32.83 -20.74 -9.39
CA GLN A 223 -31.88 -20.17 -8.41
C GLN A 223 -30.45 -20.03 -8.98
N LEU A 224 -30.00 -20.96 -9.82
CA LEU A 224 -28.71 -20.90 -10.51
C LEU A 224 -28.66 -19.82 -11.61
N LYS A 225 -29.79 -19.54 -12.27
CA LYS A 225 -29.93 -18.48 -13.27
C LYS A 225 -30.11 -17.09 -12.64
N GLU A 226 -30.81 -16.99 -11.50
CA GLU A 226 -31.06 -15.76 -10.76
C GLU A 226 -29.88 -15.32 -9.88
N LYS A 227 -28.96 -16.25 -9.55
CA LYS A 227 -27.63 -15.94 -9.00
C LYS A 227 -26.55 -16.03 -10.09
N PRO A 228 -26.57 -15.19 -11.15
CA PRO A 228 -25.36 -15.00 -11.92
C PRO A 228 -24.31 -14.48 -10.93
N ILE A 229 -23.07 -14.94 -11.09
CA ILE A 229 -21.96 -14.37 -10.35
C ILE A 229 -22.00 -12.89 -10.77
N GLU A 230 -22.31 -11.98 -9.86
CA GLU A 230 -21.79 -10.63 -9.98
C GLU A 230 -20.28 -10.82 -9.85
N VAL A 231 -19.64 -11.17 -10.97
CA VAL A 231 -18.27 -10.79 -11.19
C VAL A 231 -18.41 -9.28 -11.32
N SER A 232 -18.55 -8.61 -10.18
CA SER A 232 -18.35 -7.18 -10.08
C SER A 232 -17.01 -7.00 -10.74
N ALA A 233 -17.05 -6.40 -11.93
CA ALA A 233 -15.95 -6.12 -12.80
C ALA A 233 -14.98 -5.19 -12.05
N ILE A 234 -14.19 -5.78 -11.16
CA ILE A 234 -13.13 -5.11 -10.40
C ILE A 234 -11.77 -5.69 -10.83
N VAL A 235 -11.74 -6.76 -11.62
CA VAL A 235 -10.49 -7.35 -12.14
C VAL A 235 -10.07 -6.78 -13.50
N GLU A 236 -10.89 -5.97 -14.17
CA GLU A 236 -10.52 -5.42 -15.48
C GLU A 236 -11.09 -4.02 -15.73
N GLN A 237 -10.91 -3.13 -14.77
CA GLN A 237 -10.63 -1.75 -15.12
C GLN A 237 -9.42 -1.35 -14.30
N ILE A 238 -8.26 -1.21 -14.95
CA ILE A 238 -7.34 -0.14 -14.57
C ILE A 238 -8.25 1.08 -14.50
N PRO A 239 -8.56 1.62 -13.31
CA PRO A 239 -9.54 2.66 -13.16
C PRO A 239 -9.23 3.76 -14.17
N GLU A 240 -10.25 4.27 -14.84
CA GLU A 240 -10.12 5.45 -15.69
C GLU A 240 -9.46 6.62 -14.90
N GLU A 241 -9.52 6.56 -13.57
CA GLU A 241 -8.76 7.35 -12.60
C GLU A 241 -7.23 7.08 -12.59
N ILE A 242 -6.74 5.84 -12.71
CA ILE A 242 -5.29 5.55 -12.83
C ILE A 242 -4.76 6.00 -14.20
N GLN A 243 -5.55 5.88 -15.27
CA GLN A 243 -5.16 6.37 -16.59
C GLN A 243 -5.17 7.91 -16.65
N LYS A 244 -6.17 8.55 -16.04
CA LYS A 244 -6.20 10.02 -15.82
C LYS A 244 -5.11 10.48 -14.85
N GLU A 245 -4.77 9.71 -13.82
CA GLU A 245 -3.65 9.98 -12.93
C GLU A 245 -2.32 9.83 -13.68
N LEU A 246 -2.14 8.83 -14.55
CA LEU A 246 -0.95 8.69 -15.39
C LEU A 246 -0.79 9.86 -16.38
N ASP A 247 -1.88 10.33 -16.99
CA ASP A 247 -1.84 11.50 -17.88
C ASP A 247 -1.71 12.83 -17.10
N ALA A 248 -2.28 12.92 -15.90
CA ALA A 248 -2.07 14.03 -14.97
C ALA A 248 -0.63 14.04 -14.42
N LEU A 249 -0.04 12.89 -14.11
CA LEU A 249 1.36 12.69 -13.73
C LEU A 249 2.28 13.00 -14.90
N ARG A 250 1.93 12.66 -16.15
CA ARG A 250 2.69 13.08 -17.34
C ARG A 250 2.66 14.60 -17.53
N LYS A 251 1.52 15.26 -17.26
CA LYS A 251 1.43 16.73 -17.20
C LYS A 251 2.17 17.33 -16.00
N GLN A 252 2.17 16.66 -14.84
CA GLN A 252 2.84 17.10 -13.62
C GLN A 252 4.35 16.88 -13.67
N VAL A 253 4.83 15.86 -14.40
CA VAL A 253 6.25 15.62 -14.74
C VAL A 253 6.72 16.65 -15.76
N SER A 254 5.89 17.04 -16.73
CA SER A 254 6.16 18.18 -17.62
C SER A 254 6.27 19.51 -16.85
N LEU A 255 5.42 19.73 -15.85
CA LEU A 255 5.49 20.89 -14.94
C LEU A 255 6.66 20.80 -13.92
N LYS A 256 6.99 19.62 -13.39
CA LYS A 256 8.16 19.40 -12.50
C LYS A 256 9.48 19.58 -13.26
N ASN A 257 9.54 19.25 -14.55
CA ASN A 257 10.71 19.55 -15.38
C ASN A 257 10.86 21.06 -15.64
N SER A 258 9.74 21.77 -15.84
CA SER A 258 9.73 23.25 -15.86
C SER A 258 10.23 23.83 -14.53
N ASP A 259 9.83 23.25 -13.40
CA ASP A 259 10.22 23.69 -12.06
C ASP A 259 11.68 23.36 -11.71
N ASN A 260 12.20 22.21 -12.16
CA ASN A 260 13.60 21.84 -12.02
C ASN A 260 14.51 22.69 -12.92
N ILE A 261 14.06 23.03 -14.12
CA ILE A 261 14.77 23.97 -15.01
C ILE A 261 14.77 25.38 -14.41
N ALA A 262 13.66 25.82 -13.81
CA ALA A 262 13.59 27.10 -13.11
C ALA A 262 14.49 27.13 -11.86
N LYS A 263 14.50 26.06 -11.05
CA LYS A 263 15.41 25.91 -9.90
C LYS A 263 16.87 25.86 -10.32
N PHE A 264 17.21 25.08 -11.35
CA PHE A 264 18.55 25.07 -11.94
C PHE A 264 18.95 26.48 -12.40
N LYS A 265 18.08 27.17 -13.14
CA LYS A 265 18.34 28.54 -13.61
C LYS A 265 18.61 29.49 -12.44
N PHE A 266 17.84 29.40 -11.36
CA PHE A 266 18.06 30.21 -10.16
C PHE A 266 19.39 29.90 -9.47
N TYR A 267 19.72 28.62 -9.24
CA TYR A 267 21.00 28.23 -8.62
C TYR A 267 22.19 28.57 -9.53
N PHE A 268 22.04 28.41 -10.84
CA PHE A 268 23.05 28.76 -11.82
C PHE A 268 23.28 30.28 -11.86
N GLU A 269 22.23 31.09 -11.92
CA GLU A 269 22.34 32.56 -11.87
C GLU A 269 22.96 33.03 -10.54
N SER A 270 22.64 32.38 -9.43
CA SER A 270 23.23 32.68 -8.11
C SER A 270 24.71 32.31 -8.06
N LEU A 271 25.09 31.17 -8.64
CA LEU A 271 26.49 30.74 -8.74
C LEU A 271 27.31 31.71 -9.61
N VAL A 272 26.76 32.12 -10.76
CA VAL A 272 27.42 33.09 -11.66
C VAL A 272 27.65 34.42 -10.94
N LYS A 273 26.63 34.95 -10.25
CA LYS A 273 26.78 36.19 -9.46
C LYS A 273 27.82 36.07 -8.37
N GLY A 274 27.79 34.98 -7.59
CA GLY A 274 28.78 34.75 -6.54
C GLY A 274 30.20 34.63 -7.10
N PHE A 275 30.37 34.02 -8.28
CA PHE A 275 31.66 33.93 -8.94
C PHE A 275 32.13 35.31 -9.44
N ASP A 276 31.25 36.13 -10.01
CA ASP A 276 31.58 37.49 -10.43
C ASP A 276 32.03 38.35 -9.23
N GLU A 277 31.36 38.24 -8.08
CA GLU A 277 31.77 38.91 -6.84
C GLU A 277 33.15 38.44 -6.34
N VAL A 278 33.44 37.15 -6.46
CA VAL A 278 34.77 36.59 -6.17
C VAL A 278 35.82 37.16 -7.13
N LEU A 279 35.52 37.31 -8.42
CA LEU A 279 36.46 37.91 -9.38
C LEU A 279 36.71 39.39 -9.11
N VAL A 280 35.68 40.15 -8.73
CA VAL A 280 35.82 41.56 -8.35
C VAL A 280 36.70 41.67 -7.11
N THR A 281 36.40 40.92 -6.06
CA THR A 281 37.20 40.94 -4.82
C THR A 281 38.64 40.49 -5.04
N LEU A 282 38.90 39.52 -5.92
CA LEU A 282 40.26 39.10 -6.28
C LEU A 282 41.05 40.18 -7.04
N ASN A 283 40.37 41.03 -7.82
CA ASN A 283 40.98 42.15 -8.53
C ASN A 283 41.25 43.35 -7.61
N ASP A 284 40.50 43.49 -6.52
CA ASP A 284 40.66 44.56 -5.53
C ASP A 284 41.76 44.28 -4.49
N ILE A 285 42.38 43.08 -4.52
CA ILE A 285 43.50 42.74 -3.64
C ILE A 285 44.82 43.27 -4.22
N GLU A 286 45.38 44.28 -3.55
CA GLU A 286 46.65 44.91 -3.93
C GLU A 286 47.89 44.02 -3.69
N ASP A 287 47.82 43.09 -2.73
CA ASP A 287 48.92 42.16 -2.44
C ASP A 287 48.99 41.00 -3.44
N HIS A 288 50.02 41.02 -4.28
CA HIS A 288 50.22 40.06 -5.35
C HIS A 288 50.40 38.61 -4.84
N GLU A 289 51.03 38.40 -3.69
CA GLU A 289 51.25 37.04 -3.16
C GLU A 289 49.94 36.41 -2.65
N SER A 290 49.14 37.19 -1.92
CA SER A 290 47.82 36.75 -1.45
C SER A 290 46.81 36.59 -2.59
N SER A 291 46.84 37.49 -3.59
CA SER A 291 45.98 37.40 -4.78
C SER A 291 46.24 36.11 -5.56
N GLU A 292 47.50 35.72 -5.78
CA GLU A 292 47.83 34.47 -6.49
C GLU A 292 47.44 33.21 -5.70
N LYS A 293 47.61 33.20 -4.37
CA LYS A 293 47.15 32.08 -3.53
C LYS A 293 45.64 31.88 -3.61
N LEU A 294 44.87 32.96 -3.55
CA LEU A 294 43.40 32.89 -3.62
C LEU A 294 42.91 32.52 -5.02
N LYS A 295 43.55 33.03 -6.09
CA LYS A 295 43.27 32.58 -7.47
C LYS A 295 43.50 31.08 -7.64
N ASN A 296 44.56 30.53 -7.06
CA ASN A 296 44.83 29.09 -7.12
C ASN A 296 43.82 28.27 -6.33
N ALA A 297 43.31 28.78 -5.20
CA ALA A 297 42.22 28.14 -4.46
C ALA A 297 40.92 28.10 -5.30
N VAL A 298 40.57 29.19 -5.97
CA VAL A 298 39.41 29.25 -6.87
C VAL A 298 39.58 28.30 -8.05
N ARG A 299 40.77 28.24 -8.68
CA ARG A 299 41.06 27.25 -9.74
C ARG A 299 40.90 25.81 -9.24
N GLY A 300 41.40 25.50 -8.05
CA GLY A 300 41.25 24.17 -7.44
C GLY A 300 39.79 23.77 -7.21
N LEU A 301 38.95 24.73 -6.80
CA LEU A 301 37.51 24.51 -6.67
C LEU A 301 36.86 24.24 -8.04
N LEU A 302 37.21 25.01 -9.07
CA LEU A 302 36.68 24.81 -10.42
C LEU A 302 37.05 23.44 -10.99
N TYR A 303 38.26 22.95 -10.76
CA TYR A 303 38.66 21.59 -11.17
C TYR A 303 37.83 20.51 -10.48
N LYS A 304 37.59 20.64 -9.17
CA LYS A 304 36.73 19.68 -8.44
C LYS A 304 35.28 19.72 -8.94
N MET A 305 34.76 20.91 -9.23
CA MET A 305 33.42 21.04 -9.80
C MET A 305 33.34 20.44 -11.21
N GLN A 306 34.44 20.49 -11.98
CA GLN A 306 34.52 19.86 -13.30
C GLN A 306 34.61 18.33 -13.23
N GLU A 307 35.16 17.74 -12.17
CA GLU A 307 35.19 16.28 -12.00
C GLU A 307 33.81 15.69 -11.65
N GLU A 308 32.94 16.49 -11.04
CA GLU A 308 31.58 16.11 -10.61
C GLU A 308 30.50 16.36 -11.69
N LEU A 309 30.87 16.92 -12.85
CA LEU A 309 30.01 17.24 -13.98
C LEU A 309 30.37 16.41 -15.22
#